data_AF-A0A497YJY2-F1
#
_entry.id   AF-A0A497YJY2-F1
#
_cell.length_a   1.000
_cell.length_b   1.000
_cell.length_c   1.000
_cell.angle_alpha   90.00
_cell.angle_beta   90.00
_cell.angle_gamma   90.00
#
_symmetry.space_group_name_H-M   'P 1'
#
loop_
_entity.id
_entity.type
_entity.pdbx_description
1 polymer ?
#
loop_
_entity_poly.entity_id
_entity_poly.type
_entity_poly.pdbx_seq_one_letter_code
_entity_poly.pdbx_strand_id
1 'polypeptide(L)'
;MKFKEQAMTEESARDILSWRYPYPYDFYNGEASDESLQELMNGSYRVVTEHGELFGFYCTGKGAQVPAGHASNAYPDGPVDIGLGMKPEKTGAGRGAAFLDFLLSEIEKHHPGQALRLTVAQFNVRAIHLYETAGFVKAGEFNNDYAAFQVMLKDE
;
A
#
# COMPACT_ATOMS: atom_id res chain seq x y z
N MET A 1 -14.11 -15.19 -1.49
CA MET A 1 -12.75 -14.85 -1.98
C MET A 1 -11.76 -15.52 -1.06
N LYS A 2 -10.68 -16.10 -1.60
CA LYS A 2 -9.63 -16.70 -0.77
C LYS A 2 -8.28 -16.11 -1.18
N PHE A 3 -7.97 -14.97 -0.58
CA PHE A 3 -6.65 -14.37 -0.69
C PHE A 3 -5.61 -15.22 0.07
N LYS A 4 -4.37 -15.16 -0.40
CA LYS A 4 -3.21 -15.74 0.28
C LYS A 4 -2.01 -14.82 0.11
N GLU A 5 -1.27 -14.61 1.18
CA GLU A 5 0.01 -13.91 1.11
C GLU A 5 1.16 -14.88 0.83
N GLN A 6 2.17 -14.41 0.12
CA GLN A 6 3.36 -15.14 -0.28
C GLN A 6 4.58 -14.21 -0.23
N ALA A 7 5.78 -14.78 -0.17
CA ALA A 7 7.00 -13.99 -0.31
C ALA A 7 7.08 -13.38 -1.71
N MET A 8 7.62 -12.16 -1.81
CA MET A 8 7.92 -11.55 -3.10
C MET A 8 8.98 -12.39 -3.83
N THR A 9 8.71 -12.72 -5.08
CA THR A 9 9.68 -13.31 -6.02
C THR A 9 10.03 -12.30 -7.09
N GLU A 10 11.17 -12.48 -7.75
CA GLU A 10 11.59 -11.60 -8.85
C GLU A 10 10.54 -11.55 -9.97
N GLU A 11 9.91 -12.69 -10.29
CA GLU A 11 8.82 -12.77 -11.27
C GLU A 11 7.65 -11.87 -10.88
N SER A 12 7.16 -12.00 -9.64
CA SER A 12 6.06 -11.17 -9.14
C SER A 12 6.42 -9.69 -9.04
N ALA A 13 7.65 -9.36 -8.65
CA ALA A 13 8.13 -7.99 -8.60
C ALA A 13 8.17 -7.36 -9.99
N ARG A 14 8.66 -8.11 -11.00
CA ARG A 14 8.65 -7.66 -12.40
C ARG A 14 7.24 -7.48 -12.95
N ASP A 15 6.28 -8.36 -12.60
CA ASP A 15 4.85 -8.16 -12.95
C ASP A 15 4.34 -6.85 -12.32
N ILE A 16 4.55 -6.64 -11.02
CA ILE A 16 4.13 -5.41 -10.32
C ILE A 16 4.74 -4.14 -10.97
N LEU A 17 6.03 -4.13 -11.29
CA LEU A 17 6.69 -2.99 -11.94
C LEU A 17 6.19 -2.75 -13.37
N SER A 18 5.59 -3.76 -14.01
CA SER A 18 4.97 -3.65 -15.33
C SER A 18 3.54 -3.07 -15.29
N TRP A 19 2.93 -2.95 -14.10
CA TRP A 19 1.57 -2.44 -13.97
C TRP A 19 1.44 -1.02 -14.51
N ARG A 20 0.39 -0.79 -15.28
CA ARG A 20 0.05 0.53 -15.81
C ARG A 20 -1.39 0.86 -15.46
N TYR A 21 -1.56 1.96 -14.76
CA TYR A 21 -2.85 2.53 -14.43
C TYR A 21 -3.16 3.70 -15.37
N PRO A 22 -4.44 3.91 -15.72
CA PRO A 22 -4.87 5.10 -16.44
C PRO A 22 -4.88 6.32 -15.51
N TYR A 23 -4.82 7.52 -16.11
CA TYR A 23 -5.01 8.79 -15.40
C TYR A 23 -6.30 8.79 -14.55
N PRO A 24 -6.30 9.33 -13.32
CA PRO A 24 -5.18 10.00 -12.63
C PRO A 24 -4.31 9.05 -11.79
N TYR A 25 -4.46 7.73 -11.95
CA TYR A 25 -3.75 6.73 -11.15
C TYR A 25 -2.41 6.32 -11.75
N ASP A 26 -2.07 6.83 -12.94
CA ASP A 26 -0.76 6.70 -13.57
C ASP A 26 0.39 7.22 -12.67
N PHE A 27 0.07 8.05 -11.68
CA PHE A 27 0.93 8.41 -10.56
C PHE A 27 1.58 7.21 -9.85
N TYR A 28 0.92 6.04 -9.83
CA TYR A 28 1.42 4.81 -9.20
C TYR A 28 2.16 3.88 -10.17
N ASN A 29 2.40 4.30 -11.41
CA ASN A 29 3.18 3.52 -12.37
C ASN A 29 4.65 3.54 -11.95
N GLY A 30 5.18 2.37 -11.62
CA GLY A 30 6.61 2.21 -11.32
C GLY A 30 7.48 2.20 -12.58
N GLU A 31 8.75 2.54 -12.38
CA GLU A 31 9.79 2.31 -13.38
C GLU A 31 10.42 0.93 -13.17
N ALA A 32 10.64 0.20 -14.26
CA ALA A 32 11.31 -1.09 -14.19
C ALA A 32 12.83 -0.87 -14.14
N SER A 33 13.35 -0.51 -12.96
CA SER A 33 14.79 -0.35 -12.68
C SER A 33 15.29 -1.42 -11.72
N ASP A 34 16.62 -1.59 -11.64
CA ASP A 34 17.24 -2.50 -10.68
C ASP A 34 17.00 -2.05 -9.24
N GLU A 35 16.99 -0.74 -8.98
CA GLU A 35 16.67 -0.18 -7.66
C GLU A 35 15.23 -0.52 -7.25
N SER A 36 14.27 -0.33 -8.15
CA SER A 36 12.86 -0.61 -7.88
C SER A 36 12.62 -2.11 -7.67
N LEU A 37 13.34 -2.96 -8.40
CA LEU A 37 13.32 -4.40 -8.20
C LEU A 37 13.91 -4.78 -6.83
N GLN A 38 15.05 -4.21 -6.46
CA GLN A 38 15.68 -4.45 -5.16
C GLN A 38 14.80 -3.98 -4.00
N GLU A 39 14.11 -2.85 -4.17
CA GLU A 39 13.15 -2.35 -3.18
C GLU A 39 12.04 -3.36 -2.93
N LEU A 40 11.38 -3.86 -3.97
CA LEU A 40 10.33 -4.87 -3.82
C LEU A 40 10.87 -6.19 -3.25
N MET A 41 12.13 -6.54 -3.54
CA MET A 41 12.76 -7.79 -3.10
C MET A 41 13.44 -7.71 -1.73
N ASN A 42 13.37 -6.56 -1.03
CA ASN A 42 14.09 -6.35 0.23
C ASN A 42 13.52 -7.12 1.45
N GLY A 43 12.46 -7.92 1.26
CA GLY A 43 11.81 -8.73 2.28
C GLY A 43 10.68 -8.04 3.05
N SER A 44 10.49 -6.73 2.88
CA SER A 44 9.37 -5.98 3.50
C SER A 44 8.08 -6.03 2.67
N TYR A 45 8.15 -6.47 1.41
CA TYR A 45 6.98 -6.61 0.53
C TYR A 45 6.51 -8.06 0.47
N ARG A 46 5.20 -8.23 0.44
CA ARG A 46 4.51 -9.50 0.30
C ARG A 46 3.53 -9.44 -0.86
N VAL A 47 3.45 -10.54 -1.59
CA VAL A 47 2.51 -10.70 -2.70
C VAL A 47 1.21 -11.26 -2.17
N VAL A 48 0.10 -10.75 -2.68
CA VAL A 48 -1.22 -11.34 -2.44
C VAL A 48 -1.74 -11.97 -3.72
N THR A 49 -2.13 -13.23 -3.61
CA THR A 49 -2.72 -14.00 -4.70
C THR A 49 -4.17 -14.36 -4.43
N GLU A 50 -4.93 -14.52 -5.50
CA GLU A 50 -6.24 -15.16 -5.48
C GLU A 50 -6.25 -16.27 -6.53
N HIS A 51 -6.64 -17.49 -6.13
CA HIS A 51 -6.62 -18.67 -7.01
C HIS A 51 -5.24 -18.94 -7.68
N GLY A 52 -4.16 -18.49 -7.04
CA GLY A 52 -2.79 -18.63 -7.56
C GLY A 52 -2.36 -17.49 -8.50
N GLU A 53 -3.26 -16.57 -8.83
CA GLU A 53 -2.94 -15.39 -9.65
C GLU A 53 -2.58 -14.19 -8.78
N LEU A 54 -1.62 -13.39 -9.24
CA LEU A 54 -1.26 -12.13 -8.61
C LEU A 54 -2.47 -11.18 -8.57
N PHE A 55 -2.84 -10.77 -7.37
CA PHE A 55 -3.95 -9.87 -7.12
C PHE A 55 -3.49 -8.49 -6.66
N GLY A 56 -2.46 -8.45 -5.82
CA GLY A 56 -1.97 -7.24 -5.17
C GLY A 56 -0.66 -7.49 -4.44
N PHE A 57 -0.21 -6.47 -3.73
CA PHE A 57 0.90 -6.57 -2.79
C PHE A 57 0.60 -5.69 -1.57
N TYR A 58 1.36 -5.92 -0.50
CA TYR A 58 1.49 -4.98 0.60
C TYR A 58 2.92 -4.96 1.13
N CYS A 59 3.27 -3.90 1.84
CA CYS A 59 4.51 -3.80 2.60
C CYS A 59 4.28 -3.10 3.93
N THR A 60 5.25 -3.26 4.84
CA THR A 60 5.23 -2.61 6.15
C THR A 60 6.54 -1.87 6.43
N GLY A 61 6.50 -0.86 7.28
CA GLY A 61 7.67 -0.09 7.71
C GLY A 61 8.14 0.90 6.64
N LYS A 62 9.46 1.03 6.46
CA LYS A 62 10.03 2.10 5.60
C LYS A 62 9.57 2.06 4.14
N GLY A 63 9.32 0.88 3.58
CA GLY A 63 8.80 0.74 2.20
C GLY A 63 7.36 1.28 2.02
N ALA A 64 6.65 1.55 3.12
CA ALA A 64 5.33 2.15 3.12
C ALA A 64 5.35 3.68 3.32
N GLN A 65 6.53 4.29 3.51
CA GLN A 65 6.69 5.71 3.79
C GLN A 65 7.02 6.47 2.50
N VAL A 66 6.36 7.60 2.27
CA VAL A 66 6.70 8.54 1.20
C VAL A 66 7.84 9.46 1.67
N PRO A 67 8.99 9.53 0.96
CA PRO A 67 10.18 10.23 1.44
C PRO A 67 9.96 11.69 1.88
N ALA A 68 9.11 12.44 1.16
CA ALA A 68 8.80 13.83 1.49
C ALA A 68 8.13 14.00 2.87
N GLY A 69 7.47 12.95 3.39
CA GLY A 69 6.85 12.98 4.72
C GLY A 69 7.87 13.10 5.86
N HIS A 70 9.12 12.68 5.67
CA HIS A 70 10.15 12.80 6.72
C HIS A 70 10.48 14.26 7.05
N ALA A 71 10.55 15.13 6.04
CA ALA A 71 10.77 16.57 6.25
C ALA A 71 9.61 17.24 7.00
N SER A 72 8.42 16.63 6.96
CA SER A 72 7.21 17.09 7.67
C SER A 72 6.97 16.35 8.98
N ASN A 73 7.92 15.52 9.45
CA ASN A 73 7.76 14.66 10.62
C ASN A 73 6.48 13.80 10.59
N ALA A 74 6.09 13.32 9.41
CA ALA A 74 4.87 12.54 9.18
C ALA A 74 4.93 11.11 9.76
N TYR A 75 6.13 10.64 10.09
CA TYR A 75 6.39 9.26 10.52
C TYR A 75 7.01 9.17 11.93
N PRO A 76 6.37 9.71 13.00
CA PRO A 76 6.82 9.42 14.36
C PRO A 76 6.72 7.92 14.67
N ASP A 77 7.52 7.47 15.63
CA ASP A 77 7.49 6.10 16.13
C ASP A 77 6.11 5.74 16.72
N GLY A 78 5.79 4.45 16.72
CA GLY A 78 4.57 3.90 17.32
C GLY A 78 3.75 3.09 16.31
N PRO A 79 3.09 3.73 15.32
CA PRO A 79 2.31 3.01 14.33
C PRO A 79 3.17 2.21 13.34
N VAL A 80 2.62 1.09 12.87
CA VAL A 80 3.17 0.36 11.72
C VAL A 80 2.73 1.06 10.44
N ASP A 81 3.69 1.55 9.67
CA ASP A 81 3.41 2.07 8.33
C ASP A 81 3.06 0.91 7.39
N ILE A 82 1.97 1.05 6.64
CA ILE A 82 1.49 0.05 5.68
C ILE A 82 1.30 0.67 4.30
N GLY A 83 1.77 -0.03 3.28
CA GLY A 83 1.64 0.32 1.87
C GLY A 83 1.00 -0.84 1.12
N LEU A 84 0.18 -0.55 0.12
CA LEU A 84 -0.50 -1.59 -0.66
C LEU A 84 -0.83 -1.15 -2.08
N GLY A 85 -0.97 -2.13 -2.97
CA GLY A 85 -1.39 -1.95 -4.34
C GLY A 85 -2.18 -3.15 -4.85
N MET A 86 -3.17 -2.89 -5.72
CA MET A 86 -3.95 -3.92 -6.40
C MET A 86 -3.62 -3.89 -7.89
N LYS A 87 -3.52 -5.05 -8.53
CA LYS A 87 -3.31 -5.13 -9.98
C LYS A 87 -4.36 -4.29 -10.72
N PRO A 88 -3.99 -3.48 -11.75
CA PRO A 88 -4.89 -2.50 -12.36
C PRO A 88 -6.27 -3.07 -12.75
N GLU A 89 -6.30 -4.25 -13.37
CA GLU A 89 -7.54 -4.93 -13.79
C GLU A 89 -8.45 -5.38 -12.63
N LYS A 90 -7.94 -5.42 -11.39
CA LYS A 90 -8.69 -5.78 -10.19
C LYS A 90 -9.22 -4.56 -9.43
N THR A 91 -8.84 -3.35 -9.84
CA THR A 91 -9.33 -2.10 -9.24
C THR A 91 -10.74 -1.73 -9.74
N GLY A 92 -11.48 -0.91 -8.98
CA GLY A 92 -12.80 -0.42 -9.41
C GLY A 92 -13.94 -1.46 -9.41
N ALA A 93 -13.67 -2.73 -9.10
CA ALA A 93 -14.63 -3.82 -9.13
C ALA A 93 -15.27 -4.14 -7.75
N GLY A 94 -15.28 -3.19 -6.81
CA GLY A 94 -15.83 -3.40 -5.46
C GLY A 94 -15.03 -4.37 -4.58
N ARG A 95 -13.79 -4.70 -4.98
CA ARG A 95 -12.94 -5.71 -4.32
C ARG A 95 -11.99 -5.16 -3.25
N GLY A 96 -11.94 -3.83 -3.11
CA GLY A 96 -11.00 -3.14 -2.22
C GLY A 96 -11.22 -3.48 -0.75
N ALA A 97 -12.47 -3.53 -0.29
CA ALA A 97 -12.81 -3.83 1.12
C ALA A 97 -12.31 -5.22 1.53
N ALA A 98 -12.71 -6.27 0.82
CA ALA A 98 -12.27 -7.62 1.11
C ALA A 98 -10.74 -7.80 1.00
N PHE A 99 -10.09 -7.06 0.11
CA PHE A 99 -8.62 -7.07 -0.01
C PHE A 99 -7.97 -6.40 1.21
N LEU A 100 -8.41 -5.20 1.58
CA LEU A 100 -7.90 -4.48 2.74
C LEU A 100 -8.14 -5.27 4.04
N ASP A 101 -9.32 -5.83 4.25
CA ASP A 101 -9.63 -6.64 5.43
C ASP A 101 -8.67 -7.84 5.56
N PHE A 102 -8.35 -8.48 4.44
CA PHE A 102 -7.36 -9.55 4.40
C PHE A 102 -5.96 -9.02 4.77
N LEU A 103 -5.52 -7.90 4.20
CA LEU A 103 -4.22 -7.30 4.51
C LEU A 103 -4.10 -6.95 6.00
N LEU A 104 -5.11 -6.27 6.55
CA LEU A 104 -5.14 -5.88 7.97
C LEU A 104 -5.07 -7.11 8.87
N SER A 105 -5.78 -8.19 8.52
CA SER A 105 -5.73 -9.45 9.26
C SER A 105 -4.35 -10.13 9.19
N GLU A 106 -3.63 -10.05 8.07
CA GLU A 106 -2.27 -10.60 7.96
C GLU A 106 -1.25 -9.73 8.70
N ILE A 107 -1.40 -8.41 8.65
CA ILE A 107 -0.52 -7.46 9.36
C ILE A 107 -0.69 -7.63 10.87
N GLU A 108 -1.92 -7.76 11.38
CA GLU A 108 -2.22 -7.98 12.80
C GLU A 108 -1.52 -9.22 13.37
N LYS A 109 -1.37 -10.30 12.57
CA LYS A 109 -0.65 -11.50 13.03
C LYS A 109 0.84 -11.24 13.29
N HIS A 110 1.44 -10.32 12.56
CA HIS A 110 2.86 -9.97 12.67
C HIS A 110 3.09 -8.78 13.61
N HIS A 111 2.08 -7.94 13.78
CA HIS A 111 2.10 -6.70 14.56
C HIS A 111 0.88 -6.63 15.49
N PRO A 112 0.73 -7.61 16.40
CA PRO A 112 -0.48 -7.71 17.21
C PRO A 112 -0.63 -6.48 18.11
N GLY A 113 -1.80 -5.85 18.04
CA GLY A 113 -2.12 -4.68 18.85
C GLY A 113 -1.32 -3.41 18.52
N GLN A 114 -0.78 -3.31 17.30
CA GLN A 114 -0.11 -2.07 16.89
C GLN A 114 -1.05 -1.20 16.07
N ALA A 115 -1.11 0.09 16.40
CA ALA A 115 -1.77 1.07 15.56
C ALA A 115 -1.16 1.06 14.14
N LEU A 116 -1.96 1.35 13.14
CA LEU A 116 -1.55 1.32 11.74
C LEU A 116 -1.56 2.73 11.16
N ARG A 117 -0.61 3.01 10.26
CA ARG A 117 -0.52 4.26 9.53
C ARG A 117 -0.40 3.98 8.04
N LEU A 118 -1.10 4.75 7.23
CA LEU A 118 -0.91 4.76 5.78
C LEU A 118 -0.82 6.19 5.26
N THR A 119 -0.19 6.33 4.10
CA THR A 119 -0.08 7.60 3.38
C THR A 119 -0.71 7.44 2.01
N VAL A 120 -1.60 8.35 1.64
CA VAL A 120 -2.35 8.29 0.38
C VAL A 120 -2.36 9.65 -0.31
N ALA A 121 -2.19 9.68 -1.63
CA ALA A 121 -2.31 10.92 -2.39
C ALA A 121 -3.77 11.42 -2.38
N GLN A 122 -3.99 12.71 -2.14
CA GLN A 122 -5.33 13.28 -1.92
C GLN A 122 -6.26 13.15 -3.14
N PHE A 123 -5.71 13.04 -4.36
CA PHE A 123 -6.52 12.78 -5.56
C PHE A 123 -7.12 11.35 -5.58
N ASN A 124 -6.57 10.41 -4.80
CA ASN A 124 -7.01 9.01 -4.76
C ASN A 124 -8.22 8.83 -3.82
N VAL A 125 -9.30 9.55 -4.13
CA VAL A 125 -10.54 9.58 -3.33
C VAL A 125 -11.15 8.19 -3.12
N ARG A 126 -10.96 7.26 -4.07
CA ARG A 126 -11.41 5.87 -3.95
C ARG A 126 -10.70 5.12 -2.81
N ALA A 127 -9.40 5.36 -2.64
CA ALA A 127 -8.62 4.71 -1.59
C ALA A 127 -8.91 5.36 -0.24
N ILE A 128 -9.00 6.69 -0.19
CA ILE A 128 -9.39 7.42 1.02
C ILE A 128 -10.72 6.91 1.55
N HIS A 129 -11.75 6.83 0.70
CA HIS A 129 -13.07 6.35 1.12
C HIS A 129 -13.04 4.89 1.63
N LEU A 130 -12.24 4.04 0.98
CA LEU A 130 -12.00 2.67 1.44
C LEU A 130 -11.36 2.64 2.83
N TYR A 131 -10.32 3.45 3.06
CA TYR A 131 -9.62 3.52 4.33
C TYR A 131 -10.51 4.07 5.45
N GLU A 132 -11.29 5.12 5.18
CA GLU A 132 -12.27 5.67 6.13
C GLU A 132 -13.31 4.61 6.53
N THR A 133 -13.82 3.84 5.56
CA THR A 133 -14.77 2.74 5.84
C THR A 133 -14.15 1.63 6.69
N ALA A 134 -12.83 1.42 6.57
CA ALA A 134 -12.06 0.48 7.38
C ALA A 134 -11.62 1.05 8.75
N GLY A 135 -12.05 2.27 9.10
CA GLY A 135 -11.78 2.89 10.39
C GLY A 135 -10.50 3.72 10.47
N PHE A 136 -9.83 3.99 9.34
CA PHE A 136 -8.72 4.94 9.32
C PHE A 136 -9.26 6.38 9.39
N VAL A 137 -8.60 7.22 10.18
CA VAL A 137 -8.91 8.64 10.35
C VAL A 137 -7.74 9.50 9.88
N LYS A 138 -8.03 10.67 9.30
CA LYS A 138 -7.00 11.65 8.92
C LYS A 138 -6.24 12.13 10.15
N ALA A 139 -4.91 12.01 10.11
CA ALA A 139 -4.01 12.44 11.19
C ALA A 139 -3.06 13.57 10.77
N GLY A 140 -2.83 13.74 9.47
CA GLY A 140 -1.95 14.79 8.97
C GLY A 140 -1.94 14.85 7.44
N GLU A 141 -1.17 15.79 6.92
CA GLU A 141 -0.96 15.98 5.49
C GLU A 141 0.40 16.62 5.24
N PHE A 142 0.94 16.38 4.05
CA PHE A 142 2.16 17.02 3.56
C PHE A 142 2.14 16.98 2.03
N ASN A 143 3.01 17.75 1.39
CA ASN A 143 3.09 17.82 -0.06
C ASN A 143 4.51 17.54 -0.53
N ASN A 144 4.65 17.08 -1.77
CA ASN A 144 5.87 17.25 -2.56
C ASN A 144 5.54 18.06 -3.82
N ASP A 145 6.48 18.17 -4.75
CA ASP A 145 6.30 18.94 -5.99
C ASP A 145 5.22 18.38 -6.92
N TYR A 146 4.77 17.14 -6.69
CA TYR A 146 3.87 16.40 -7.58
C TYR A 146 2.47 16.18 -7.02
N ALA A 147 2.33 16.04 -5.70
CA ALA A 147 1.06 15.70 -5.07
C ALA A 147 0.96 16.16 -3.61
N ALA A 148 -0.29 16.36 -3.18
CA ALA A 148 -0.67 16.42 -1.78
C ALA A 148 -0.96 15.02 -1.24
N PHE A 149 -0.47 14.73 -0.05
CA PHE A 149 -0.66 13.47 0.65
C PHE A 149 -1.42 13.67 1.95
N GLN A 150 -2.18 12.66 2.31
CA GLN A 150 -2.84 12.55 3.60
C GLN A 150 -2.27 11.35 4.34
N VAL A 151 -1.90 11.56 5.61
CA VAL A 151 -1.55 10.52 6.56
C VAL A 151 -2.82 10.12 7.30
N MET A 152 -3.09 8.82 7.37
CA MET A 152 -4.24 8.28 8.08
C MET A 152 -3.80 7.24 9.10
N LEU A 153 -4.44 7.26 10.27
CA LEU A 153 -4.19 6.35 11.37
C LEU A 153 -5.41 5.47 11.64
N LYS A 154 -5.18 4.23 12.00
CA LYS A 154 -6.18 3.35 12.59
C LYS A 154 -5.62 2.84 13.92
N ASP A 155 -6.33 3.13 15.01
CA ASP A 155 -6.03 2.55 16.33
C ASP A 155 -6.38 1.05 16.36
N GLU A 156 -5.98 0.34 17.42
CA GLU A 156 -6.35 -1.08 17.63
C GLU A 156 -7.86 -1.32 17.42
#